data_AF-A0A061JSR1-F1
#
_entry.id   AF-A0A061JSR1-F1
#
_cell.length_a   1.000
_cell.length_b   1.000
_cell.length_c   1.000
_cell.angle_alpha   90.00
_cell.angle_beta   90.00
_cell.angle_gamma   90.00
#
_symmetry.space_group_name_H-M   'P 1'
#
loop_
_entity.id
_entity.type
_entity.pdbx_description
1 polymer ?
#
loop_
_entity_poly.entity_id
_entity_poly.type
_entity_poly.pdbx_seq_one_letter_code
_entity_poly.pdbx_strand_id
1 'polypeptide(L)'
;MSFVRNASRACMRVMFRLLVDRSLQPRPTEGNLHILIPRWDAKLGDSIVSSFFFREARKLNARVTVLTVVELAQMHAQDFGVDQVVITNANPGVLELRRLAQQLGQVDVVVHLVGRIQPAEILFLRLLHPARVYSLDDRLRCVNRKFGEATAGLDMAERYRCVLIDLGARMVDRKYIVPLPDTMPSATSAREILFNPYASRTDKSLAFDRSVSVLNAIADTYPTRSIGILYSPVTRADALRMEVAVARQNVRVVHGLASPKDAAGHIRCAQVVVSVDTAIVHMAVGLETKLVAIYPAMAEQANPWLPPPSPLTRVVYSLQHTDQVRRTGKRDMNAFSIEALLENLHQLLATTPETEQLHSIRARLVPGLGVAQGTLARQLPLISKDFPEVADCHPGTINLELECPLEVTQPDHRTAPLAWTPSGRTTEVFDLVRVELEFGPPPTRVPAWLYVAHASPHRGTPTVHEVITQQLNLSEVSECQIHLRASAVTLTLTHQQTVPISRSLSPIQ
;
A
#
# COMPACT_ATOMS: atom_id res chain seq x y z
N MET A 1 36.38 -17.43 7.70
CA MET A 1 36.40 -16.52 6.53
C MET A 1 35.44 -15.32 6.62
N SER A 2 34.25 -15.41 7.25
CA SER A 2 33.31 -14.28 7.42
C SER A 2 33.86 -13.12 8.28
N PHE A 3 34.54 -13.44 9.40
CA PHE A 3 35.04 -12.43 10.35
C PHE A 3 36.11 -11.50 9.75
N VAL A 4 37.09 -12.05 9.01
CA VAL A 4 38.16 -11.28 8.34
C VAL A 4 37.59 -10.34 7.26
N ARG A 5 36.58 -10.80 6.51
CA ARG A 5 35.91 -9.99 5.49
C ARG A 5 35.10 -8.83 6.10
N ASN A 6 34.46 -9.07 7.25
CA ASN A 6 33.72 -8.04 7.99
C ASN A 6 34.64 -7.01 8.65
N ALA A 7 35.76 -7.46 9.24
CA ALA A 7 36.78 -6.58 9.81
C ALA A 7 37.42 -5.69 8.73
N SER A 8 37.79 -6.26 7.58
CA SER A 8 38.31 -5.51 6.43
C SER A 8 37.34 -4.43 5.94
N ARG A 9 36.03 -4.75 5.83
CA ARG A 9 35.00 -3.77 5.45
C ARG A 9 34.82 -2.67 6.49
N ALA A 10 34.88 -3.00 7.78
CA ALA A 10 34.80 -2.01 8.85
C ALA A 10 36.00 -1.05 8.82
N CYS A 11 37.21 -1.56 8.66
CA CYS A 11 38.42 -0.76 8.50
C CYS A 11 38.37 0.14 7.26
N MET A 12 37.97 -0.42 6.11
CA MET A 12 37.75 0.38 4.89
C MET A 12 36.74 1.49 5.10
N ARG A 13 35.63 1.22 5.80
CA ARG A 13 34.64 2.26 6.09
C ARG A 13 35.21 3.36 6.98
N VAL A 14 36.02 3.03 7.99
CA VAL A 14 36.72 4.04 8.80
C VAL A 14 37.64 4.89 7.92
N MET A 15 38.44 4.28 7.06
CA MET A 15 39.31 5.01 6.13
C MET A 15 38.53 5.97 5.22
N PHE A 16 37.44 5.50 4.59
CA PHE A 16 36.64 6.36 3.71
C PHE A 16 35.95 7.49 4.48
N ARG A 17 35.55 7.26 5.73
CA ARG A 17 35.05 8.34 6.61
C ARG A 17 36.09 9.40 6.93
N LEU A 18 37.37 9.05 6.99
CA LEU A 18 38.44 10.00 7.28
C LEU A 18 38.91 10.73 6.02
N LEU A 19 38.99 10.01 4.90
CA LEU A 19 39.61 10.51 3.67
C LEU A 19 38.60 11.18 2.72
N VAL A 20 37.37 10.65 2.65
CA VAL A 20 36.41 10.92 1.56
C VAL A 20 35.14 11.64 2.05
N ASP A 21 34.65 11.31 3.25
CA ASP A 21 33.46 11.91 3.84
C ASP A 21 33.70 13.39 4.21
N ARG A 22 33.04 14.29 3.48
CA ARG A 22 33.15 15.74 3.64
C ARG A 22 31.75 16.34 3.75
N SER A 23 31.62 17.40 4.55
CA SER A 23 30.39 18.18 4.62
C SER A 23 30.04 18.73 3.25
N LEU A 24 28.75 18.66 2.91
CA LEU A 24 28.23 19.26 1.69
C LEU A 24 28.11 20.77 1.86
N GLN A 25 28.42 21.51 0.81
CA GLN A 25 28.19 22.94 0.78
C GLN A 25 26.75 23.20 0.32
N PRO A 26 26.03 24.15 0.94
CA PRO A 26 24.73 24.57 0.43
C PRO A 26 24.90 25.08 -1.00
N ARG A 27 24.12 24.53 -1.92
CA ARG A 27 24.01 25.04 -3.29
C ARG A 27 22.54 25.36 -3.55
N PRO A 28 22.22 26.54 -4.12
CA PRO A 28 20.87 26.79 -4.63
C PRO A 28 20.53 25.74 -5.70
N THR A 29 19.30 25.24 -5.67
CA THR A 29 18.77 24.40 -6.73
C THR A 29 18.20 25.33 -7.80
N GLU A 30 18.74 25.26 -9.00
CA GLU A 30 18.27 26.03 -10.16
C GLU A 30 17.49 25.09 -11.10
N GLY A 31 16.27 25.47 -11.48
CA GLY A 31 15.42 24.65 -12.35
C GLY A 31 14.78 23.46 -11.63
N ASN A 32 14.53 22.40 -12.41
CA ASN A 32 13.85 21.19 -11.91
C ASN A 32 14.79 20.37 -11.02
N LEU A 33 14.31 20.00 -9.84
CA LEU A 33 15.08 19.20 -8.87
C LEU A 33 15.48 17.85 -9.47
N HIS A 34 16.79 17.54 -9.51
CA HIS A 34 17.25 16.21 -9.90
C HIS A 34 17.50 15.34 -8.66
N ILE A 35 16.64 14.33 -8.47
CA ILE A 35 16.72 13.35 -7.39
C ILE A 35 17.34 12.06 -7.91
N LEU A 36 18.34 11.54 -7.20
CA LEU A 36 18.96 10.25 -7.45
C LEU A 36 18.59 9.25 -6.35
N ILE A 37 18.13 8.06 -6.74
CA ILE A 37 17.91 6.93 -5.83
C ILE A 37 18.83 5.76 -6.21
N PRO A 38 19.87 5.47 -5.41
CA PRO A 38 20.71 4.29 -5.61
C PRO A 38 19.97 3.01 -5.18
N ARG A 39 19.68 2.11 -6.12
CA ARG A 39 19.02 0.80 -5.94
C ARG A 39 19.77 -0.34 -6.65
N TRP A 40 21.09 -0.30 -6.61
CA TRP A 40 21.97 -1.38 -7.09
C TRP A 40 22.01 -2.58 -6.13
N ASP A 41 21.25 -2.55 -5.02
CA ASP A 41 21.08 -3.66 -4.08
C ASP A 41 20.28 -4.84 -4.65
N ALA A 42 19.68 -4.67 -5.84
CA ALA A 42 18.85 -5.66 -6.54
C ALA A 42 17.66 -6.18 -5.70
N LYS A 43 17.17 -5.38 -4.74
CA LYS A 43 16.06 -5.80 -3.87
C LYS A 43 14.71 -5.42 -4.44
N LEU A 44 13.97 -6.42 -4.89
CA LEU A 44 12.62 -6.24 -5.41
C LEU A 44 11.65 -5.66 -4.36
N GLY A 45 11.61 -6.21 -3.15
CA GLY A 45 10.70 -5.76 -2.08
C GLY A 45 10.88 -4.28 -1.75
N ASP A 46 12.12 -3.84 -1.52
CA ASP A 46 12.47 -2.45 -1.27
C ASP A 46 12.05 -1.52 -2.45
N SER A 47 12.04 -2.04 -3.69
CA SER A 47 11.58 -1.28 -4.88
C SER A 47 10.07 -1.13 -4.93
N ILE A 48 9.32 -2.16 -4.54
CA ILE A 48 7.86 -2.08 -4.43
C ILE A 48 7.46 -1.09 -3.33
N VAL A 49 8.10 -1.14 -2.16
CA VAL A 49 7.81 -0.22 -1.05
C VAL A 49 8.08 1.24 -1.42
N SER A 50 9.11 1.51 -2.23
CA SER A 50 9.47 2.86 -2.68
C SER A 50 8.82 3.28 -4.00
N SER A 51 8.03 2.43 -4.64
CA SER A 51 7.51 2.64 -5.99
C SER A 51 6.61 3.88 -6.14
N PHE A 52 5.87 4.25 -5.09
CA PHE A 52 5.03 5.46 -5.12
C PHE A 52 5.86 6.75 -5.18
N PHE A 53 7.11 6.72 -4.69
CA PHE A 53 7.96 7.90 -4.57
C PHE A 53 8.13 8.64 -5.90
N PHE A 54 8.23 7.90 -7.01
CA PHE A 54 8.48 8.47 -8.32
C PHE A 54 7.33 9.34 -8.83
N ARG A 55 6.09 8.84 -8.72
CA ARG A 55 4.90 9.62 -9.14
C ARG A 55 4.73 10.85 -8.25
N GLU A 56 5.01 10.72 -6.95
CA GLU A 56 4.84 11.82 -6.00
C GLU A 56 5.95 12.87 -6.14
N ALA A 57 7.19 12.46 -6.44
CA ALA A 57 8.28 13.38 -6.76
C ALA A 57 7.99 14.17 -8.05
N ARG A 58 7.36 13.55 -9.06
CA ARG A 58 6.95 14.24 -10.29
C ARG A 58 5.97 15.39 -10.02
N LYS A 59 5.08 15.26 -9.02
CA LYS A 59 4.18 16.36 -8.59
C LYS A 59 4.94 17.59 -8.08
N LEU A 60 6.19 17.43 -7.67
CA LEU A 60 7.10 18.52 -7.29
C LEU A 60 7.89 19.10 -8.48
N ASN A 61 7.58 18.69 -9.71
CA ASN A 61 8.36 19.00 -10.90
C ASN A 61 9.84 18.54 -10.76
N ALA A 62 10.06 17.47 -9.98
CA ALA A 62 11.36 16.83 -9.84
C ALA A 62 11.55 15.75 -10.91
N ARG A 63 12.78 15.62 -11.41
CA ARG A 63 13.23 14.50 -12.23
C ARG A 63 13.88 13.47 -11.32
N VAL A 64 13.47 12.21 -11.41
CA VAL A 64 14.04 11.11 -10.64
C VAL A 64 14.85 10.18 -11.54
N THR A 65 16.10 9.95 -11.15
CA THR A 65 16.96 8.92 -11.73
C THR A 65 17.13 7.77 -10.74
N VAL A 66 16.95 6.54 -11.20
CA VAL A 66 17.27 5.33 -10.42
C VAL A 66 18.52 4.65 -10.99
N LEU A 67 19.50 4.40 -10.13
CA LEU A 67 20.64 3.53 -10.45
C LEU A 67 20.32 2.11 -10.00
N THR A 68 20.18 1.16 -10.92
CA THR A 68 19.81 -0.22 -10.56
C THR A 68 20.49 -1.26 -11.44
N VAL A 69 20.26 -2.53 -11.14
CA VAL A 69 20.76 -3.66 -11.93
C VAL A 69 19.82 -3.96 -13.10
N VAL A 70 20.30 -4.73 -14.10
CA VAL A 70 19.54 -5.01 -15.33
C VAL A 70 18.21 -5.71 -15.04
N GLU A 71 18.17 -6.57 -14.01
CA GLU A 71 17.01 -7.38 -13.62
C GLU A 71 15.84 -6.53 -13.13
N LEU A 72 16.10 -5.33 -12.60
CA LEU A 72 15.06 -4.41 -12.12
C LEU A 72 14.88 -3.20 -13.04
N ALA A 73 15.69 -3.05 -14.10
CA ALA A 73 15.70 -1.86 -14.92
C ALA A 73 14.36 -1.63 -15.63
N GLN A 74 13.82 -2.69 -16.25
CA GLN A 74 12.53 -2.63 -16.94
C GLN A 74 11.40 -2.26 -15.98
N MET A 75 11.39 -2.84 -14.77
CA MET A 75 10.36 -2.55 -13.76
C MET A 75 10.37 -1.09 -13.33
N HIS A 76 11.56 -0.53 -13.09
CA HIS A 76 11.68 0.90 -12.75
C HIS A 76 11.23 1.79 -13.90
N ALA A 77 11.64 1.49 -15.14
CA ALA A 77 11.33 2.33 -16.29
C ALA A 77 9.84 2.27 -16.68
N GLN A 78 9.27 1.07 -16.81
CA GLN A 78 7.95 0.86 -17.40
C GLN A 78 6.85 0.82 -16.35
N ASP A 79 7.07 0.10 -15.24
CA ASP A 79 5.99 -0.16 -14.29
C ASP A 79 5.91 0.92 -13.20
N PHE A 80 7.05 1.39 -12.70
CA PHE A 80 7.11 2.45 -11.69
C PHE A 80 7.16 3.86 -12.30
N GLY A 81 7.37 3.95 -13.61
CA GLY A 81 7.41 5.21 -14.34
C GLY A 81 8.54 6.13 -13.87
N VAL A 82 9.74 5.60 -13.63
CA VAL A 82 10.93 6.41 -13.32
C VAL A 82 11.36 7.21 -14.54
N ASP A 83 11.72 8.49 -14.37
CA ASP A 83 12.08 9.36 -15.50
C ASP A 83 13.38 8.92 -16.20
N GLN A 84 14.35 8.43 -15.45
CA GLN A 84 15.56 7.83 -16.01
C GLN A 84 16.03 6.63 -15.20
N VAL A 85 16.34 5.53 -15.89
CA VAL A 85 17.00 4.36 -15.29
C VAL A 85 18.41 4.25 -15.84
N VAL A 86 19.38 4.13 -14.93
CA VAL A 86 20.80 3.91 -15.27
C VAL A 86 21.21 2.54 -14.73
N ILE A 87 21.65 1.66 -15.63
CA ILE A 87 22.06 0.30 -15.28
C ILE A 87 23.51 0.31 -14.78
N THR A 88 23.76 -0.41 -13.69
CA THR A 88 25.08 -0.56 -13.06
C THR A 88 25.22 -1.94 -12.44
N ASN A 89 26.45 -2.37 -12.20
CA ASN A 89 26.71 -3.59 -11.42
C ASN A 89 26.28 -3.40 -9.95
N ALA A 90 25.97 -4.51 -9.27
CA ALA A 90 25.61 -4.50 -7.84
C ALA A 90 26.78 -4.09 -6.92
N ASN A 91 28.02 -4.13 -7.41
CA ASN A 91 29.22 -3.71 -6.69
C ASN A 91 30.13 -2.90 -7.62
N PRO A 92 29.77 -1.64 -7.93
CA PRO A 92 30.51 -0.86 -8.91
C PRO A 92 31.92 -0.52 -8.41
N GLY A 93 32.91 -0.67 -9.28
CA GLY A 93 34.29 -0.27 -9.01
C GLY A 93 34.48 1.25 -9.09
N VAL A 94 35.64 1.75 -8.67
CA VAL A 94 35.95 3.20 -8.67
C VAL A 94 35.81 3.84 -10.06
N LEU A 95 36.27 3.18 -11.11
CA LEU A 95 36.15 3.68 -12.49
C LEU A 95 34.68 3.76 -12.94
N GLU A 96 33.89 2.75 -12.60
CA GLU A 96 32.46 2.72 -12.89
C GLU A 96 31.73 3.85 -12.15
N LEU A 97 32.03 4.06 -10.86
CA LEU A 97 31.49 5.17 -10.09
C LEU A 97 31.82 6.54 -10.68
N ARG A 98 33.05 6.74 -11.18
CA ARG A 98 33.44 8.00 -11.86
C ARG A 98 32.66 8.20 -13.16
N ARG A 99 32.54 7.14 -13.98
CA ARG A 99 31.74 7.17 -15.21
C ARG A 99 30.28 7.49 -14.90
N LEU A 100 29.69 6.84 -13.90
CA LEU A 100 28.30 7.06 -13.49
C LEU A 100 28.10 8.51 -13.00
N ALA A 101 29.00 9.04 -12.18
CA ALA A 101 28.92 10.43 -11.72
C ALA A 101 28.99 11.42 -12.89
N GLN A 102 29.87 11.19 -13.85
CA GLN A 102 29.96 11.99 -15.08
C GLN A 102 28.69 11.90 -15.93
N GLN A 103 28.14 10.69 -16.10
CA GLN A 103 26.92 10.44 -16.88
C GLN A 103 25.69 11.10 -16.25
N LEU A 104 25.58 11.09 -14.92
CA LEU A 104 24.47 11.70 -14.19
C LEU A 104 24.55 13.23 -14.18
N GLY A 105 25.75 13.79 -14.32
CA GLY A 105 25.99 15.22 -14.27
C GLY A 105 25.59 15.80 -12.92
N GLN A 106 24.89 16.93 -12.94
CA GLN A 106 24.44 17.61 -11.73
C GLN A 106 23.27 16.86 -11.08
N VAL A 107 23.48 16.39 -9.86
CA VAL A 107 22.45 15.82 -8.98
C VAL A 107 22.25 16.77 -7.80
N ASP A 108 21.00 17.10 -7.46
CA ASP A 108 20.71 17.99 -6.34
C ASP A 108 20.45 17.21 -5.05
N VAL A 109 19.76 16.07 -5.17
CA VAL A 109 19.33 15.27 -4.03
C VAL A 109 19.71 13.82 -4.24
N VAL A 110 20.29 13.19 -3.21
CA VAL A 110 20.43 11.72 -3.14
C VAL A 110 19.58 11.19 -2.01
N VAL A 111 18.76 10.17 -2.30
CA VAL A 111 17.92 9.48 -1.32
C VAL A 111 18.44 8.06 -1.13
N HIS A 112 19.10 7.81 0.01
CA HIS A 112 19.67 6.50 0.37
C HIS A 112 19.14 6.04 1.72
N LEU A 113 17.97 5.38 1.70
CA LEU A 113 17.27 4.95 2.91
C LEU A 113 17.45 3.46 3.22
N VAL A 114 18.39 2.77 2.57
CA VAL A 114 18.58 1.31 2.74
C VAL A 114 19.87 1.02 3.48
N GLY A 115 19.75 0.64 4.76
CA GLY A 115 20.90 0.22 5.57
C GLY A 115 21.89 1.37 5.82
N ARG A 116 23.18 1.02 5.95
CA ARG A 116 24.27 1.99 6.13
C ARG A 116 24.98 2.22 4.80
N ILE A 117 25.42 3.44 4.57
CA ILE A 117 26.21 3.82 3.41
C ILE A 117 27.58 3.09 3.47
N GLN A 118 27.86 2.33 2.42
CA GLN A 118 29.08 1.53 2.24
C GLN A 118 30.23 2.40 1.69
N PRO A 119 31.51 1.97 1.82
CA PRO A 119 32.66 2.78 1.40
C PRO A 119 32.60 3.30 -0.05
N ALA A 120 32.22 2.43 -0.99
CA ALA A 120 32.04 2.81 -2.39
C ALA A 120 30.97 3.90 -2.58
N GLU A 121 29.90 3.85 -1.79
CA GLU A 121 28.80 4.81 -1.82
C GLU A 121 29.22 6.15 -1.20
N ILE A 122 30.09 6.16 -0.17
CA ILE A 122 30.70 7.40 0.37
C ILE A 122 31.50 8.10 -0.73
N LEU A 123 32.31 7.34 -1.48
CA LEU A 123 33.05 7.88 -2.62
C LEU A 123 32.13 8.39 -3.72
N PHE A 124 31.05 7.65 -4.02
CA PHE A 124 30.10 8.08 -5.04
C PHE A 124 29.40 9.40 -4.66
N LEU A 125 28.96 9.55 -3.41
CA LEU A 125 28.43 10.81 -2.90
C LEU A 125 29.45 11.95 -3.00
N ARG A 126 30.73 11.66 -2.74
CA ARG A 126 31.81 12.64 -2.92
C ARG A 126 32.01 13.00 -4.39
N LEU A 127 31.85 12.08 -5.34
CA LEU A 127 31.98 12.38 -6.77
C LEU A 127 30.79 13.17 -7.31
N LEU A 128 29.59 12.89 -6.82
CA LEU A 128 28.35 13.56 -7.22
C LEU A 128 28.22 14.98 -6.64
N HIS A 129 28.74 15.21 -5.43
CA HIS A 129 28.61 16.48 -4.71
C HIS A 129 27.17 17.06 -4.67
N PRO A 130 26.16 16.28 -4.24
CA PRO A 130 24.78 16.75 -4.21
C PRO A 130 24.58 17.87 -3.18
N ALA A 131 23.50 18.64 -3.32
CA ALA A 131 23.12 19.66 -2.34
C ALA A 131 22.51 19.03 -1.07
N ARG A 132 21.79 17.91 -1.20
CA ARG A 132 21.16 17.20 -0.08
C ARG A 132 21.37 15.69 -0.18
N VAL A 133 21.65 15.05 0.95
CA VAL A 133 21.71 13.59 1.08
C VAL A 133 20.83 13.16 2.23
N TYR A 134 19.72 12.49 1.90
CA TYR A 134 18.85 11.83 2.85
C TYR A 134 19.38 10.43 3.12
N SER A 135 19.72 10.14 4.38
CA SER A 135 20.15 8.78 4.74
C SER A 135 19.88 8.44 6.20
N LEU A 136 19.85 7.13 6.47
CA LEU A 136 19.79 6.57 7.83
C LEU A 136 21.18 6.56 8.52
N ASP A 137 22.26 6.89 7.80
CA ASP A 137 23.63 6.90 8.34
C ASP A 137 24.03 8.27 8.91
N ASP A 138 23.44 8.63 10.04
CA ASP A 138 23.60 9.93 10.71
C ASP A 138 25.06 10.25 11.12
N ARG A 139 25.97 9.28 11.03
CA ARG A 139 27.38 9.43 11.42
C ARG A 139 28.28 10.00 10.32
N LEU A 140 27.76 10.17 9.10
CA LEU A 140 28.51 10.73 7.97
C LEU A 140 28.34 12.25 7.90
N ARG A 141 29.40 12.95 7.53
CA ARG A 141 29.41 14.41 7.36
C ARG A 141 28.69 14.84 6.08
N CYS A 142 28.77 14.03 5.03
CA CYS A 142 28.06 14.27 3.77
C CYS A 142 26.54 14.07 3.89
N VAL A 143 26.05 13.42 4.96
CA VAL A 143 24.60 13.28 5.21
C VAL A 143 24.11 14.50 5.98
N ASN A 144 23.59 15.48 5.25
CA ASN A 144 23.02 16.73 5.79
C ASN A 144 21.49 16.66 6.02
N ARG A 145 20.85 15.55 5.62
CA ARG A 145 19.47 15.20 6.00
C ARG A 145 19.48 13.85 6.72
N LYS A 146 19.61 13.92 8.04
CA LYS A 146 19.82 12.79 8.94
C LYS A 146 18.49 12.17 9.34
N PHE A 147 18.19 11.01 8.78
CA PHE A 147 16.91 10.32 8.96
C PHE A 147 17.03 9.11 9.90
N GLY A 148 18.22 8.74 10.38
CA GLY A 148 18.41 7.56 11.21
C GLY A 148 17.60 7.62 12.52
N GLU A 149 17.97 8.54 13.41
CA GLU A 149 17.28 8.77 14.68
C GLU A 149 15.92 9.46 14.47
N ALA A 150 15.87 10.48 13.60
CA ALA A 150 14.66 11.28 13.37
C ALA A 150 13.47 10.49 12.81
N THR A 151 13.72 9.36 12.14
CA THR A 151 12.67 8.46 11.61
C THR A 151 12.73 7.07 12.24
N ALA A 152 13.30 6.96 13.45
CA ALA A 152 13.27 5.73 14.22
C ALA A 152 11.82 5.31 14.49
N GLY A 153 11.54 4.02 14.32
CA GLY A 153 10.19 3.46 14.50
C GLY A 153 9.25 3.61 13.30
N LEU A 154 9.55 4.48 12.32
CA LEU A 154 8.75 4.60 11.11
C LEU A 154 9.02 3.45 10.14
N ASP A 155 7.97 3.01 9.43
CA ASP A 155 8.12 2.09 8.31
C ASP A 155 8.81 2.77 7.11
N MET A 156 9.28 1.95 6.17
CA MET A 156 10.04 2.46 5.03
C MET A 156 9.23 3.34 4.09
N ALA A 157 7.94 3.07 3.89
CA ALA A 157 7.09 3.93 3.05
C ALA A 157 6.94 5.31 3.71
N GLU A 158 6.76 5.35 5.02
CA GLU A 158 6.69 6.59 5.77
C GLU A 158 8.00 7.40 5.72
N ARG A 159 9.16 6.74 5.73
CA ARG A 159 10.45 7.42 5.54
C ARG A 159 10.58 8.08 4.18
N TYR A 160 10.15 7.40 3.11
CA TYR A 160 10.10 8.02 1.77
C TYR A 160 9.09 9.17 1.72
N ARG A 161 7.96 9.07 2.43
CA ARG A 161 7.01 10.18 2.60
C ARG A 161 7.69 11.39 3.24
N CYS A 162 8.42 11.20 4.34
CA CYS A 162 9.13 12.28 5.03
C CYS A 162 10.12 13.00 4.11
N VAL A 163 10.80 12.28 3.20
CA VAL A 163 11.66 12.91 2.19
C VAL A 163 10.86 13.82 1.28
N LEU A 164 9.73 13.35 0.72
CA LEU A 164 8.89 14.16 -0.17
C LEU A 164 8.33 15.40 0.53
N ILE A 165 7.92 15.28 1.79
CA ILE A 165 7.47 16.43 2.60
C ILE A 165 8.60 17.44 2.82
N ASP A 166 9.82 16.99 3.17
CA ASP A 166 10.99 17.89 3.31
C ASP A 166 11.38 18.57 1.98
N LEU A 167 11.05 17.94 0.84
CA LEU A 167 11.22 18.50 -0.49
C LEU A 167 10.09 19.44 -0.93
N GLY A 168 9.02 19.59 -0.14
CA GLY A 168 7.94 20.53 -0.36
C GLY A 168 6.59 19.92 -0.76
N ALA A 169 6.45 18.58 -0.73
CA ALA A 169 5.15 17.95 -0.91
C ALA A 169 4.21 18.31 0.24
N ARG A 170 2.95 18.62 -0.07
CA ARG A 170 1.91 18.85 0.94
C ARG A 170 1.17 17.55 1.28
N MET A 171 0.92 16.74 0.26
CA MET A 171 0.20 15.48 0.35
C MET A 171 0.95 14.43 -0.46
N VAL A 172 0.96 13.20 0.03
CA VAL A 172 1.70 12.09 -0.58
C VAL A 172 0.83 10.84 -0.52
N ASP A 173 0.47 10.31 -1.69
CA ASP A 173 -0.12 8.99 -1.79
C ASP A 173 0.98 7.93 -1.68
N ARG A 174 0.88 7.07 -0.66
CA ARG A 174 1.86 6.02 -0.34
C ARG A 174 1.49 4.66 -0.93
N LYS A 175 0.40 4.55 -1.71
CA LYS A 175 -0.02 3.28 -2.28
C LYS A 175 1.07 2.70 -3.17
N TYR A 176 1.50 1.47 -2.88
CA TYR A 176 2.55 0.82 -3.66
C TYR A 176 2.04 0.56 -5.08
N ILE A 177 2.95 0.59 -6.04
CA ILE A 177 2.72 0.11 -7.39
C ILE A 177 3.24 -1.33 -7.41
N VAL A 178 2.35 -2.28 -7.73
CA VAL A 178 2.71 -3.69 -7.91
C VAL A 178 2.48 -4.05 -9.37
N PRO A 179 3.53 -4.32 -10.14
CA PRO A 179 3.40 -4.65 -11.55
C PRO A 179 2.66 -5.97 -11.73
N LEU A 180 1.63 -5.96 -12.58
CA LEU A 180 0.84 -7.13 -12.93
C LEU A 180 1.29 -7.70 -14.28
N PRO A 181 1.03 -8.99 -14.57
CA PRO A 181 1.29 -9.55 -15.88
C PRO A 181 0.25 -9.03 -16.89
N ASP A 182 0.62 -9.02 -18.17
CA ASP A 182 -0.29 -8.56 -19.24
C ASP A 182 -1.57 -9.42 -19.31
N THR A 183 -1.43 -10.71 -19.02
CA THR A 183 -2.53 -11.67 -18.94
C THR A 183 -2.67 -12.18 -17.51
N MET A 184 -3.84 -11.93 -16.91
CA MET A 184 -4.14 -12.42 -15.57
C MET A 184 -4.33 -13.95 -15.54
N PRO A 185 -4.00 -14.63 -14.42
CA PRO A 185 -4.29 -16.04 -14.28
C PRO A 185 -5.78 -16.34 -14.45
N SER A 186 -6.09 -17.38 -15.21
CA SER A 186 -7.46 -17.88 -15.37
C SER A 186 -8.09 -18.24 -14.02
N ALA A 187 -9.41 -18.14 -13.90
CA ALA A 187 -10.14 -18.52 -12.69
C ALA A 187 -9.87 -19.98 -12.27
N THR A 188 -9.64 -20.88 -13.23
CA THR A 188 -9.28 -22.29 -12.98
C THR A 188 -7.86 -22.49 -12.44
N SER A 189 -6.95 -21.55 -12.72
CA SER A 189 -5.56 -21.57 -12.23
C SER A 189 -5.36 -20.77 -10.95
N ALA A 190 -6.31 -19.89 -10.62
CA ALA A 190 -6.29 -19.13 -9.38
C ALA A 190 -6.41 -20.09 -8.19
N ARG A 191 -5.67 -19.76 -7.13
CA ARG A 191 -5.67 -20.50 -5.87
C ARG A 191 -6.19 -19.57 -4.80
N GLU A 192 -7.06 -20.07 -3.94
CA GLU A 192 -7.68 -19.25 -2.90
C GLU A 192 -6.68 -18.85 -1.82
N ILE A 193 -5.81 -19.80 -1.43
CA ILE A 193 -4.74 -19.57 -0.46
C ILE A 193 -3.41 -19.74 -1.19
N LEU A 194 -2.56 -18.72 -1.14
CA LEU A 194 -1.18 -18.82 -1.62
C LEU A 194 -0.20 -18.95 -0.47
N PHE A 195 0.78 -19.83 -0.63
CA PHE A 195 1.84 -20.03 0.34
C PHE A 195 3.21 -19.82 -0.32
N ASN A 196 4.00 -18.91 0.25
CA ASN A 196 5.38 -18.67 -0.14
C ASN A 196 6.34 -18.94 1.04
N PRO A 197 7.05 -20.08 1.04
CA PRO A 197 8.05 -20.40 2.06
C PRO A 197 9.43 -19.76 1.77
N TYR A 198 9.60 -19.10 0.62
CA TYR A 198 10.91 -18.70 0.11
C TYR A 198 11.20 -17.21 0.30
N ALA A 199 12.41 -16.91 0.76
CA ALA A 199 13.03 -15.60 0.73
C ALA A 199 14.28 -15.58 -0.16
N SER A 200 14.82 -14.40 -0.44
CA SER A 200 16.05 -14.23 -1.23
C SER A 200 17.30 -14.82 -0.57
N ARG A 201 17.25 -15.09 0.73
CA ARG A 201 18.30 -15.78 1.48
C ARG A 201 17.72 -17.05 2.09
N THR A 202 18.47 -18.15 2.02
CA THR A 202 18.05 -19.44 2.55
C THR A 202 17.77 -19.41 4.05
N ASP A 203 18.52 -18.62 4.83
CA ASP A 203 18.29 -18.45 6.26
C ASP A 203 17.07 -17.57 6.60
N LYS A 204 16.46 -16.95 5.59
CA LYS A 204 15.18 -16.23 5.73
C LYS A 204 14.01 -17.01 5.11
N SER A 205 14.24 -18.22 4.61
CA SER A 205 13.20 -19.12 4.12
C SER A 205 12.77 -20.07 5.24
N LEU A 206 11.58 -20.66 5.10
CA LEU A 206 11.21 -21.81 5.91
C LEU A 206 12.05 -23.03 5.50
N ALA A 207 12.39 -23.87 6.47
CA ALA A 207 12.93 -25.18 6.20
C ALA A 207 11.89 -26.04 5.45
N PHE A 208 12.36 -27.00 4.66
CA PHE A 208 11.49 -27.87 3.86
C PHE A 208 10.44 -28.58 4.73
N ASP A 209 10.88 -29.30 5.77
CA ASP A 209 9.98 -30.05 6.66
C ASP A 209 9.00 -29.12 7.38
N ARG A 210 9.46 -27.92 7.74
CA ARG A 210 8.59 -26.92 8.36
C ARG A 210 7.50 -26.43 7.40
N SER A 211 7.87 -26.22 6.14
CA SER A 211 6.95 -25.82 5.08
C SER A 211 5.90 -26.91 4.81
N VAL A 212 6.31 -28.17 4.79
CA VAL A 212 5.41 -29.33 4.67
C VAL A 212 4.43 -29.38 5.85
N SER A 213 4.90 -29.22 7.09
CA SER A 213 4.04 -29.20 8.28
C SER A 213 3.01 -28.06 8.25
N VAL A 214 3.41 -26.86 7.81
CA VAL A 214 2.50 -25.72 7.66
C VAL A 214 1.46 -26.00 6.58
N LEU A 215 1.87 -26.51 5.42
CA LEU A 215 0.95 -26.84 4.33
C LEU A 215 -0.03 -27.94 4.71
N ASN A 216 0.42 -29.00 5.38
CA ASN A 216 -0.47 -30.05 5.92
C ASN A 216 -1.53 -29.43 6.85
N ALA A 217 -1.10 -28.60 7.80
CA ALA A 217 -2.01 -27.98 8.74
C ALA A 217 -3.05 -27.06 8.06
N ILE A 218 -2.63 -26.25 7.08
CA ILE A 218 -3.55 -25.40 6.29
C ILE A 218 -4.50 -26.28 5.47
N ALA A 219 -3.98 -27.29 4.76
CA ALA A 219 -4.77 -28.16 3.89
C ALA A 219 -5.82 -28.97 4.66
N ASP A 220 -5.45 -29.50 5.82
CA ASP A 220 -6.34 -30.28 6.68
C ASP A 220 -7.40 -29.39 7.35
N THR A 221 -7.07 -28.13 7.65
CA THR A 221 -8.04 -27.13 8.19
C THR A 221 -9.03 -26.66 7.11
N TYR A 222 -8.59 -26.55 5.87
CA TYR A 222 -9.38 -26.02 4.75
C TYR A 222 -9.46 -27.00 3.57
N PRO A 223 -10.07 -28.19 3.74
CA PRO A 223 -10.04 -29.26 2.73
C PRO A 223 -10.74 -28.88 1.42
N THR A 224 -11.69 -27.94 1.46
CA THR A 224 -12.44 -27.46 0.29
C THR A 224 -11.76 -26.30 -0.44
N ARG A 225 -10.73 -25.68 0.14
CA ARG A 225 -10.06 -24.51 -0.45
C ARG A 225 -8.82 -24.93 -1.21
N SER A 226 -8.62 -24.32 -2.37
CA SER A 226 -7.44 -24.54 -3.20
C SER A 226 -6.21 -23.80 -2.68
N ILE A 227 -5.09 -24.50 -2.56
CA ILE A 227 -3.83 -24.00 -2.01
C ILE A 227 -2.74 -24.03 -3.09
N GLY A 228 -2.10 -22.89 -3.31
CA GLY A 228 -1.00 -22.71 -4.26
C GLY A 228 0.35 -22.52 -3.59
N ILE A 229 1.35 -23.30 -3.98
CA ILE A 229 2.75 -23.07 -3.58
C ILE A 229 3.42 -22.15 -4.59
N LEU A 230 3.86 -20.98 -4.13
CA LEU A 230 4.65 -20.03 -4.93
C LEU A 230 6.13 -20.41 -4.94
N TYR A 231 6.82 -20.12 -6.03
CA TYR A 231 8.27 -20.33 -6.17
C TYR A 231 8.90 -19.32 -7.14
N SER A 232 10.22 -19.28 -7.14
CA SER A 232 11.04 -18.67 -8.19
C SER A 232 11.64 -19.77 -9.08
N PRO A 233 12.08 -19.49 -10.32
CA PRO A 233 12.68 -20.51 -11.18
C PRO A 233 13.75 -21.38 -10.49
N VAL A 234 14.53 -20.79 -9.57
CA VAL A 234 15.56 -21.48 -8.77
C VAL A 234 14.97 -22.43 -7.71
N THR A 235 13.81 -22.12 -7.13
CA THR A 235 13.17 -22.92 -6.07
C THR A 235 12.05 -23.84 -6.59
N ARG A 236 11.83 -23.90 -7.91
CA ARG A 236 10.77 -24.71 -8.53
C ARG A 236 10.84 -26.20 -8.16
N ALA A 237 12.03 -26.79 -8.23
CA ALA A 237 12.21 -28.21 -7.93
C ALA A 237 11.89 -28.53 -6.46
N ASP A 238 12.22 -27.62 -5.55
CA ASP A 238 11.90 -27.76 -4.13
C ASP A 238 10.38 -27.65 -3.87
N ALA A 239 9.71 -26.72 -4.55
CA ALA A 239 8.25 -26.58 -4.46
C ALA A 239 7.50 -27.82 -4.98
N LEU A 240 7.96 -28.42 -6.09
CA LEU A 240 7.39 -29.67 -6.61
C LEU A 240 7.58 -30.83 -5.64
N ARG A 241 8.76 -30.93 -5.01
CA ARG A 241 9.00 -31.92 -3.95
C ARG A 241 8.09 -31.69 -2.75
N MET A 242 7.83 -30.44 -2.39
CA MET A 242 6.96 -30.06 -1.29
C MET A 242 5.51 -30.47 -1.55
N GLU A 243 4.98 -30.25 -2.77
CA GLU A 243 3.65 -30.73 -3.18
C GLU A 243 3.52 -32.25 -3.02
N VAL A 244 4.52 -33.01 -3.49
CA VAL A 244 4.55 -34.48 -3.35
C VAL A 244 4.58 -34.90 -1.88
N ALA A 245 5.41 -34.24 -1.06
CA ALA A 245 5.56 -34.58 0.36
C ALA A 245 4.30 -34.28 1.19
N VAL A 246 3.56 -33.21 0.84
CA VAL A 246 2.29 -32.86 1.49
C VAL A 246 1.20 -33.88 1.13
N ALA A 247 1.19 -34.39 -0.10
CA ALA A 247 0.27 -35.45 -0.53
C ALA A 247 -1.21 -35.15 -0.23
N ARG A 248 -1.65 -33.90 -0.46
CA ARG A 248 -3.05 -33.46 -0.35
C ARG A 248 -3.60 -33.03 -1.70
N GLN A 249 -4.87 -33.37 -1.97
CA GLN A 249 -5.48 -33.13 -3.27
C GLN A 249 -5.69 -31.63 -3.56
N ASN A 250 -5.90 -30.82 -2.53
CA ASN A 250 -6.14 -29.38 -2.63
C ASN A 250 -4.85 -28.53 -2.64
N VAL A 251 -3.66 -29.15 -2.52
CA VAL A 251 -2.36 -28.45 -2.56
C VAL A 251 -1.69 -28.70 -3.90
N ARG A 252 -1.33 -27.62 -4.61
CA ARG A 252 -0.62 -27.69 -5.89
C ARG A 252 0.41 -26.58 -6.01
N VAL A 253 1.51 -26.85 -6.70
CA VAL A 253 2.42 -25.81 -7.17
C VAL A 253 1.72 -24.92 -8.19
N VAL A 254 1.95 -23.61 -8.12
CA VAL A 254 1.40 -22.66 -9.10
C VAL A 254 2.18 -22.73 -10.42
N HIS A 255 1.51 -22.98 -11.53
CA HIS A 255 2.19 -23.07 -12.83
C HIS A 255 2.45 -21.68 -13.43
N GLY A 256 3.46 -21.57 -14.31
CA GLY A 256 3.69 -20.35 -15.09
C GLY A 256 4.43 -19.21 -14.37
N LEU A 257 5.04 -19.44 -13.21
CA LEU A 257 5.81 -18.42 -12.49
C LEU A 257 7.21 -18.22 -13.10
N ALA A 258 7.30 -17.44 -14.17
CA ALA A 258 8.57 -17.11 -14.82
C ALA A 258 9.18 -15.80 -14.29
N SER A 259 8.33 -14.88 -13.83
CA SER A 259 8.68 -13.53 -13.43
C SER A 259 7.96 -13.13 -12.13
N PRO A 260 8.42 -12.06 -11.46
CA PRO A 260 7.71 -11.48 -10.32
C PRO A 260 6.29 -10.99 -10.67
N LYS A 261 6.05 -10.57 -11.92
CA LYS A 261 4.72 -10.16 -12.39
C LYS A 261 3.74 -11.32 -12.36
N ASP A 262 4.17 -12.52 -12.77
CA ASP A 262 3.31 -13.71 -12.74
C ASP A 262 2.86 -14.02 -11.29
N ALA A 263 3.79 -13.95 -10.34
CA ALA A 263 3.47 -14.11 -8.92
C ALA A 263 2.48 -13.05 -8.43
N ALA A 264 2.66 -11.78 -8.82
CA ALA A 264 1.73 -10.70 -8.50
C ALA A 264 0.32 -10.93 -9.09
N GLY A 265 0.22 -11.47 -10.31
CA GLY A 265 -1.05 -11.86 -10.91
C GLY A 265 -1.80 -12.92 -10.08
N HIS A 266 -1.08 -13.94 -9.60
CA HIS A 266 -1.67 -14.93 -8.70
C HIS A 266 -2.06 -14.34 -7.35
N ILE A 267 -1.22 -13.47 -6.76
CA ILE A 267 -1.53 -12.79 -5.49
C ILE A 267 -2.81 -11.96 -5.62
N ARG A 268 -3.00 -11.24 -6.73
CA ARG A 268 -4.20 -10.43 -6.99
C ARG A 268 -5.47 -11.29 -7.03
N CYS A 269 -5.38 -12.52 -7.53
CA CYS A 269 -6.53 -13.43 -7.64
C CYS A 269 -6.77 -14.28 -6.37
N ALA A 270 -5.83 -14.31 -5.42
CA ALA A 270 -5.95 -15.08 -4.21
C ALA A 270 -6.84 -14.38 -3.17
N GLN A 271 -7.48 -15.16 -2.30
CA GLN A 271 -8.22 -14.62 -1.17
C GLN A 271 -7.27 -14.21 -0.03
N VAL A 272 -6.19 -14.97 0.15
CA VAL A 272 -5.18 -14.71 1.18
C VAL A 272 -3.81 -15.28 0.79
N VAL A 273 -2.75 -14.59 1.21
CA VAL A 273 -1.36 -15.02 1.06
C VAL A 273 -0.76 -15.30 2.42
N VAL A 274 0.00 -16.38 2.53
CA VAL A 274 0.85 -16.71 3.68
C VAL A 274 2.29 -16.67 3.19
N SER A 275 3.13 -15.79 3.73
CA SER A 275 4.51 -15.64 3.24
C SER A 275 5.49 -15.28 4.36
N VAL A 276 6.74 -15.75 4.22
CA VAL A 276 7.88 -15.18 4.95
C VAL A 276 8.23 -13.76 4.49
N ASP A 277 9.07 -13.06 5.27
CA ASP A 277 9.66 -11.73 5.01
C ASP A 277 10.44 -11.66 3.67
N THR A 278 9.72 -11.36 2.59
CA THR A 278 10.18 -11.28 1.20
C THR A 278 9.33 -10.29 0.36
N ALA A 279 9.65 -10.10 -0.92
CA ALA A 279 8.91 -9.22 -1.83
C ALA A 279 7.41 -9.56 -1.94
N ILE A 280 7.04 -10.84 -1.78
CA ILE A 280 5.63 -11.31 -1.82
C ILE A 280 4.77 -10.62 -0.75
N VAL A 281 5.33 -10.33 0.43
CA VAL A 281 4.63 -9.56 1.49
C VAL A 281 4.25 -8.18 0.98
N HIS A 282 5.22 -7.46 0.38
CA HIS A 282 4.97 -6.10 -0.10
C HIS A 282 4.10 -6.07 -1.37
N MET A 283 4.13 -7.11 -2.20
CA MET A 283 3.17 -7.28 -3.29
C MET A 283 1.75 -7.45 -2.75
N ALA A 284 1.53 -8.32 -1.77
CA ALA A 284 0.21 -8.51 -1.17
C ALA A 284 -0.32 -7.22 -0.54
N VAL A 285 0.53 -6.47 0.17
CA VAL A 285 0.16 -5.14 0.71
C VAL A 285 -0.24 -4.17 -0.39
N GLY A 286 0.57 -4.04 -1.45
CA GLY A 286 0.29 -3.11 -2.55
C GLY A 286 -0.93 -3.48 -3.40
N LEU A 287 -1.25 -4.78 -3.47
CA LEU A 287 -2.43 -5.30 -4.14
C LEU A 287 -3.67 -5.34 -3.24
N GLU A 288 -3.53 -4.98 -1.95
CA GLU A 288 -4.59 -5.07 -0.94
C GLU A 288 -5.14 -6.51 -0.81
N THR A 289 -4.29 -7.51 -1.06
CA THR A 289 -4.60 -8.92 -0.82
C THR A 289 -4.36 -9.24 0.65
N LYS A 290 -5.28 -9.97 1.28
CA LYS A 290 -5.12 -10.39 2.67
C LYS A 290 -3.84 -11.18 2.87
N LEU A 291 -3.18 -10.96 4.01
CA LEU A 291 -1.83 -11.44 4.24
C LEU A 291 -1.63 -11.92 5.68
N VAL A 292 -1.15 -13.15 5.83
CA VAL A 292 -0.45 -13.60 7.05
C VAL A 292 1.05 -13.60 6.75
N ALA A 293 1.77 -12.65 7.33
CA ALA A 293 3.20 -12.52 7.13
C ALA A 293 3.99 -13.13 8.30
N ILE A 294 4.99 -13.95 8.00
CA ILE A 294 5.88 -14.55 8.99
C ILE A 294 7.16 -13.71 9.05
N TYR A 295 7.41 -13.11 10.21
CA TYR A 295 8.58 -12.26 10.46
C TYR A 295 9.40 -12.76 11.66
N PRO A 296 10.71 -12.51 11.68
CA PRO A 296 11.53 -12.80 12.86
C PRO A 296 11.17 -11.85 14.01
N ALA A 297 11.01 -12.37 15.23
CA ALA A 297 10.81 -11.59 16.44
C ALA A 297 12.09 -10.81 16.78
N MET A 298 12.06 -9.48 16.66
CA MET A 298 13.20 -8.61 16.99
C MET A 298 12.93 -7.88 18.30
N ALA A 299 13.63 -8.25 19.37
CA ALA A 299 13.38 -7.73 20.72
C ALA A 299 13.83 -6.26 20.94
N GLU A 300 14.74 -5.74 20.12
CA GLU A 300 15.43 -4.46 20.41
C GLU A 300 15.38 -3.43 19.28
N GLN A 301 14.93 -3.80 18.07
CA GLN A 301 14.91 -2.90 16.92
C GLN A 301 13.59 -3.05 16.18
N ALA A 302 12.88 -1.93 16.03
CA ALA A 302 11.74 -1.84 15.12
C ALA A 302 12.21 -2.22 13.72
N ASN A 303 11.54 -3.19 13.10
CA ASN A 303 11.84 -3.60 11.73
C ASN A 303 11.07 -2.66 10.78
N PRO A 304 11.75 -1.73 10.08
CA PRO A 304 11.08 -0.76 9.23
C PRO A 304 10.49 -1.39 7.96
N TRP A 305 10.79 -2.67 7.70
CA TRP A 305 10.28 -3.46 6.57
C TRP A 305 9.07 -4.32 6.95
N LEU A 306 8.51 -4.17 8.14
CA LEU A 306 7.21 -4.76 8.43
C LEU A 306 6.15 -4.17 7.48
N PRO A 307 5.15 -4.96 7.06
CA PRO A 307 4.00 -4.40 6.37
C PRO A 307 3.31 -3.38 7.29
N PRO A 308 2.79 -2.26 6.75
CA PRO A 308 2.07 -1.28 7.54
C PRO A 308 0.84 -1.92 8.21
N PRO A 309 0.43 -1.45 9.40
CA PRO A 309 -0.78 -1.95 10.05
C PRO A 309 -1.99 -1.82 9.12
N SER A 310 -2.76 -2.90 8.98
CA SER A 310 -3.94 -2.96 8.12
C SER A 310 -4.88 -4.05 8.60
N PRO A 311 -6.21 -3.89 8.48
CA PRO A 311 -7.16 -4.96 8.79
C PRO A 311 -6.95 -6.21 7.92
N LEU A 312 -6.34 -6.05 6.73
CA LEU A 312 -6.05 -7.13 5.78
C LEU A 312 -4.75 -7.90 6.12
N THR A 313 -3.95 -7.40 7.06
CA THR A 313 -2.64 -7.96 7.37
C THR A 313 -2.58 -8.49 8.80
N ARG A 314 -1.96 -9.65 8.97
CA ARG A 314 -1.57 -10.22 10.26
C ARG A 314 -0.09 -10.59 10.22
N VAL A 315 0.60 -10.40 11.33
CA VAL A 315 2.03 -10.75 11.45
C VAL A 315 2.19 -11.82 12.53
N VAL A 316 2.77 -12.95 12.13
CA VAL A 316 3.18 -14.03 13.04
C VAL A 316 4.68 -13.95 13.22
N TYR A 317 5.13 -13.98 14.47
CA TYR A 317 6.54 -13.84 14.79
C TYR A 317 7.21 -15.21 15.03
N SER A 318 8.32 -15.43 14.33
CA SER A 318 9.24 -16.54 14.57
C SER A 318 10.27 -16.14 15.62
N LEU A 319 10.35 -16.90 16.72
CA LEU A 319 11.28 -16.67 17.80
C LEU A 319 12.73 -16.72 17.33
N GLN A 320 13.59 -15.94 17.98
CA GLN A 320 15.01 -15.82 17.59
C GLN A 320 15.92 -16.10 18.78
N HIS A 321 17.04 -16.77 18.49
CA HIS A 321 18.17 -16.85 19.43
C HIS A 321 19.02 -15.58 19.31
N THR A 322 18.79 -14.60 20.20
CA THR A 322 19.40 -13.26 20.16
C THR A 322 20.92 -13.29 19.97
N ASP A 323 21.63 -14.16 20.69
CA ASP A 323 23.09 -14.27 20.60
C ASP A 323 23.57 -14.76 19.23
N GLN A 324 22.85 -15.72 18.64
CA GLN A 324 23.17 -16.26 17.32
C GLN A 324 22.92 -15.22 16.23
N VAL A 325 21.81 -14.48 16.31
CA VAL A 325 21.49 -13.38 15.38
C VAL A 325 22.57 -12.30 15.46
N ARG A 326 22.97 -11.89 16.67
CA ARG A 326 24.04 -10.88 16.87
C ARG A 326 25.37 -11.32 16.28
N ARG A 327 25.76 -12.59 16.44
CA ARG A 327 27.05 -13.10 15.97
C ARG A 327 27.10 -13.39 14.46
N THR A 328 26.01 -13.92 13.91
CA THR A 328 26.02 -14.49 12.55
C THR A 328 25.18 -13.70 11.55
N GLY A 329 24.24 -12.88 12.03
CA GLY A 329 23.23 -12.23 11.19
C GLY A 329 22.24 -13.21 10.54
N LYS A 330 22.28 -14.49 10.92
CA LYS A 330 21.31 -15.49 10.48
C LYS A 330 20.04 -15.36 11.30
N ARG A 331 18.89 -15.48 10.64
CA ARG A 331 17.58 -15.50 11.28
C ARG A 331 17.02 -16.92 11.26
N ASP A 332 16.06 -17.19 12.14
CA ASP A 332 15.30 -18.43 12.11
C ASP A 332 13.84 -18.15 11.77
N MET A 333 13.35 -18.67 10.65
CA MET A 333 11.95 -18.48 10.25
C MET A 333 11.03 -19.62 10.69
N ASN A 334 11.55 -20.63 11.39
CA ASN A 334 10.82 -21.87 11.66
C ASN A 334 10.10 -21.89 13.02
N ALA A 335 10.56 -21.07 13.97
CA ALA A 335 10.16 -21.09 15.37
C ALA A 335 8.93 -20.22 15.68
N PHE A 336 7.80 -20.47 15.01
CA PHE A 336 6.50 -19.84 15.29
C PHE A 336 5.43 -20.91 15.58
N SER A 337 4.28 -20.54 16.16
CA SER A 337 3.16 -21.49 16.35
C SER A 337 2.34 -21.63 15.07
N ILE A 338 2.08 -22.87 14.65
CA ILE A 338 1.18 -23.16 13.51
C ILE A 338 -0.26 -22.80 13.89
N GLU A 339 -0.63 -23.06 15.13
CA GLU A 339 -1.96 -22.75 15.68
C GLU A 339 -2.22 -21.25 15.59
N ALA A 340 -1.27 -20.42 16.03
CA ALA A 340 -1.37 -18.97 15.90
C ALA A 340 -1.44 -18.53 14.42
N LEU A 341 -0.70 -19.19 13.53
CA LEU A 341 -0.80 -18.92 12.09
C LEU A 341 -2.20 -19.23 11.55
N LEU A 342 -2.77 -20.39 11.93
CA LEU A 342 -4.10 -20.81 11.50
C LEU A 342 -5.20 -19.91 12.08
N GLU A 343 -5.06 -19.43 13.32
CA GLU A 343 -5.99 -18.47 13.93
C GLU A 343 -6.00 -17.15 13.14
N ASN A 344 -4.82 -16.60 12.85
CA ASN A 344 -4.70 -15.38 12.04
C ASN A 344 -5.27 -15.57 10.63
N LEU A 345 -5.00 -16.73 10.02
CA LEU A 345 -5.56 -17.10 8.72
C LEU A 345 -7.09 -17.22 8.78
N HIS A 346 -7.63 -17.85 9.82
CA HIS A 346 -9.07 -17.98 10.03
C HIS A 346 -9.73 -16.62 10.17
N GLN A 347 -9.18 -15.72 10.98
CA GLN A 347 -9.70 -14.35 11.12
C GLN A 347 -9.72 -13.60 9.78
N LEU A 348 -8.68 -13.75 8.95
CA LEU A 348 -8.63 -13.13 7.63
C LEU A 348 -9.58 -13.78 6.61
N LEU A 349 -9.84 -15.08 6.72
CA LEU A 349 -10.77 -15.77 5.82
C LEU A 349 -12.23 -15.63 6.25
N ALA A 350 -12.47 -15.49 7.56
CA ALA A 350 -13.78 -15.27 8.17
C ALA A 350 -14.21 -13.80 8.07
N THR A 351 -13.27 -12.87 8.07
CA THR A 351 -13.54 -11.56 7.48
C THR A 351 -13.86 -11.83 6.02
N THR A 352 -15.11 -11.69 5.62
CA THR A 352 -15.42 -11.57 4.20
C THR A 352 -14.58 -10.38 3.72
N PRO A 353 -13.75 -10.51 2.65
CA PRO A 353 -13.44 -9.29 1.93
C PRO A 353 -14.82 -8.73 1.63
N GLU A 354 -15.12 -7.51 2.05
CA GLU A 354 -16.30 -6.87 1.49
C GLU A 354 -16.06 -6.91 -0.02
N THR A 355 -16.62 -7.90 -0.69
CA THR A 355 -17.11 -7.70 -2.03
C THR A 355 -18.10 -6.61 -1.75
N GLU A 356 -17.70 -5.35 -1.95
CA GLU A 356 -18.52 -4.20 -1.59
C GLU A 356 -19.85 -4.46 -2.28
N GLN A 357 -20.81 -4.97 -1.52
CA GLN A 357 -22.14 -5.19 -2.03
C GLN A 357 -22.63 -3.77 -2.18
N LEU A 358 -22.62 -3.26 -3.40
CA LEU A 358 -23.07 -1.91 -3.64
C LEU A 358 -24.59 -1.94 -3.65
N HIS A 359 -25.21 -1.04 -2.90
CA HIS A 359 -26.57 -0.63 -3.18
C HIS A 359 -26.52 0.34 -4.36
N SER A 360 -27.34 0.08 -5.37
CA SER A 360 -27.65 1.01 -6.45
C SER A 360 -29.06 1.52 -6.20
N ILE A 361 -29.20 2.81 -5.90
CA ILE A 361 -30.47 3.43 -5.51
C ILE A 361 -30.79 4.52 -6.53
N ARG A 362 -32.03 4.59 -7.02
CA ARG A 362 -32.45 5.71 -7.87
C ARG A 362 -32.61 6.97 -7.04
N ALA A 363 -32.14 8.08 -7.57
CA ALA A 363 -32.22 9.39 -6.93
C ALA A 363 -32.71 10.45 -7.91
N ARG A 364 -33.55 11.37 -7.42
CA ARG A 364 -33.97 12.59 -8.13
C ARG A 364 -33.17 13.78 -7.60
N LEU A 365 -32.69 14.62 -8.51
CA LEU A 365 -32.06 15.89 -8.11
C LEU A 365 -33.16 16.84 -7.64
N VAL A 366 -33.04 17.35 -6.42
CA VAL A 366 -34.01 18.28 -5.85
C VAL A 366 -33.37 19.63 -5.51
N PRO A 367 -34.11 20.74 -5.56
CA PRO A 367 -33.58 22.03 -5.12
C PRO A 367 -33.22 21.99 -3.63
N GLY A 368 -32.01 22.42 -3.29
CA GLY A 368 -31.59 22.58 -1.90
C GLY A 368 -32.08 23.88 -1.27
N LEU A 369 -31.93 24.00 0.05
CA LEU A 369 -32.21 25.24 0.80
C LEU A 369 -31.20 26.38 0.54
N GLY A 370 -30.13 26.13 -0.24
CA GLY A 370 -29.11 27.12 -0.59
C GLY A 370 -28.16 27.54 0.55
N VAL A 371 -28.26 26.89 1.72
CA VAL A 371 -27.52 27.29 2.93
C VAL A 371 -26.05 26.85 2.90
N ALA A 372 -25.72 25.78 2.17
CA ALA A 372 -24.40 25.14 2.19
C ALA A 372 -23.33 25.83 1.31
N GLN A 373 -23.71 26.66 0.34
CA GLN A 373 -22.79 27.17 -0.70
C GLN A 373 -21.71 28.12 -0.14
N GLY A 374 -22.01 28.83 0.96
CA GLY A 374 -21.03 29.67 1.68
C GLY A 374 -20.25 28.93 2.77
N THR A 375 -20.77 27.81 3.27
CA THR A 375 -20.22 27.09 4.43
C THR A 375 -19.22 26.03 4.00
N LEU A 376 -19.51 25.31 2.91
CA LEU A 376 -18.61 24.27 2.38
C LEU A 376 -17.27 24.82 1.92
N ALA A 377 -17.23 26.03 1.37
CA ALA A 377 -15.97 26.71 1.02
C ALA A 377 -15.02 26.86 2.23
N ARG A 378 -15.56 26.94 3.44
CA ARG A 378 -14.78 27.00 4.70
C ARG A 378 -14.55 25.62 5.31
N GLN A 379 -15.50 24.69 5.13
CA GLN A 379 -15.44 23.35 5.71
C GLN A 379 -14.51 22.42 4.93
N LEU A 380 -14.57 22.40 3.59
CA LEU A 380 -13.77 21.48 2.76
C LEU A 380 -12.26 21.55 3.04
N PRO A 381 -11.62 22.73 3.16
CA PRO A 381 -10.20 22.81 3.49
C PRO A 381 -9.84 22.28 4.88
N LEU A 382 -10.81 22.21 5.80
CA LEU A 382 -10.62 21.64 7.14
C LEU A 382 -10.82 20.12 7.11
N ILE A 383 -11.87 19.65 6.45
CA ILE A 383 -12.17 18.22 6.26
C ILE A 383 -11.04 17.55 5.48
N SER A 384 -10.53 18.19 4.42
CA SER A 384 -9.51 17.62 3.53
C SER A 384 -8.15 17.39 4.18
N LYS A 385 -7.90 17.94 5.38
CA LYS A 385 -6.67 17.68 6.15
C LYS A 385 -6.59 16.22 6.59
N ASP A 386 -7.72 15.68 7.04
CA ASP A 386 -7.83 14.32 7.58
C ASP A 386 -8.59 13.39 6.63
N PHE A 387 -9.26 13.94 5.62
CA PHE A 387 -9.90 13.20 4.53
C PHE A 387 -9.57 13.80 3.15
N PRO A 388 -8.33 13.63 2.65
CA PRO A 388 -7.79 14.16 1.39
C PRO A 388 -8.67 14.14 0.14
N GLU A 389 -9.50 13.11 0.00
CA GLU A 389 -10.21 12.79 -1.24
C GLU A 389 -11.26 13.84 -1.62
N VAL A 390 -11.75 14.63 -0.66
CA VAL A 390 -12.73 15.69 -0.91
C VAL A 390 -12.09 17.04 -1.27
N ALA A 391 -10.76 17.13 -1.35
CA ALA A 391 -10.04 18.39 -1.55
C ALA A 391 -10.45 19.13 -2.83
N ASP A 392 -10.75 18.39 -3.89
CA ASP A 392 -11.11 18.94 -5.21
C ASP A 392 -12.63 19.08 -5.41
N CYS A 393 -13.44 18.84 -4.36
CA CYS A 393 -14.88 19.02 -4.45
C CYS A 393 -15.25 20.50 -4.70
N HIS A 394 -16.28 20.70 -5.51
CA HIS A 394 -16.88 22.02 -5.64
C HIS A 394 -17.49 22.43 -4.28
N PRO A 395 -17.33 23.69 -3.83
CA PRO A 395 -17.90 24.16 -2.56
C PRO A 395 -19.43 24.37 -2.64
N GLY A 396 -20.16 23.28 -2.85
CA GLY A 396 -21.62 23.21 -2.91
C GLY A 396 -22.08 21.76 -2.83
N THR A 397 -23.36 21.57 -2.48
CA THR A 397 -23.99 20.25 -2.40
C THR A 397 -24.95 20.03 -3.56
N ILE A 398 -25.01 18.80 -4.05
CA ILE A 398 -26.11 18.28 -4.85
C ILE A 398 -27.09 17.65 -3.86
N ASN A 399 -28.35 18.07 -3.89
CA ASN A 399 -29.38 17.47 -3.05
C ASN A 399 -30.06 16.36 -3.83
N LEU A 400 -30.07 15.17 -3.25
CA LEU A 400 -30.64 13.96 -3.85
C LEU A 400 -31.80 13.47 -3.00
N GLU A 401 -32.96 13.28 -3.63
CA GLU A 401 -34.08 12.57 -3.05
C GLU A 401 -34.04 11.11 -3.52
N LEU A 402 -33.77 10.20 -2.61
CA LEU A 402 -33.63 8.77 -2.84
C LEU A 402 -35.01 8.08 -2.86
N GLU A 403 -35.14 7.05 -3.68
CA GLU A 403 -36.38 6.25 -3.77
C GLU A 403 -36.73 5.48 -2.48
N CYS A 404 -35.75 5.31 -1.58
CA CYS A 404 -35.94 4.70 -0.27
C CYS A 404 -35.18 5.47 0.83
N PRO A 405 -35.67 5.44 2.08
CA PRO A 405 -34.93 5.96 3.23
C PRO A 405 -33.56 5.28 3.38
N LEU A 406 -32.54 6.10 3.59
CA LEU A 406 -31.15 5.70 3.83
C LEU A 406 -30.67 6.32 5.14
N GLU A 407 -30.14 5.48 6.03
CA GLU A 407 -29.46 5.90 7.25
C GLU A 407 -27.98 5.52 7.18
N VAL A 408 -27.08 6.47 7.48
CA VAL A 408 -25.64 6.21 7.55
C VAL A 408 -25.29 5.61 8.91
N THR A 409 -24.78 4.38 8.91
CA THR A 409 -24.45 3.62 10.13
C THR A 409 -22.94 3.47 10.31
N GLN A 410 -22.18 3.38 9.23
CA GLN A 410 -20.72 3.22 9.24
C GLN A 410 -20.05 4.13 8.21
N PRO A 411 -19.86 5.42 8.54
CA PRO A 411 -19.23 6.35 7.62
C PRO A 411 -17.78 5.98 7.34
N ASP A 412 -17.30 6.30 6.14
CA ASP A 412 -15.89 6.09 5.78
C ASP A 412 -14.97 7.09 6.47
N HIS A 413 -15.52 8.25 6.85
CA HIS A 413 -14.85 9.22 7.69
C HIS A 413 -15.85 9.99 8.56
N ARG A 414 -15.48 10.21 9.81
CA ARG A 414 -16.17 11.12 10.74
C ARG A 414 -15.19 12.18 11.19
N THR A 415 -15.52 13.45 10.99
CA THR A 415 -14.64 14.54 11.41
C THR A 415 -14.62 14.67 12.93
N ALA A 416 -13.52 15.20 13.49
CA ALA A 416 -13.62 15.85 14.80
C ALA A 416 -14.58 17.06 14.71
N PRO A 417 -15.12 17.58 15.84
CA PRO A 417 -15.95 18.78 15.81
C PRO A 417 -15.21 19.96 15.16
N LEU A 418 -15.70 20.44 14.02
CA LEU A 418 -15.06 21.49 13.23
C LEU A 418 -15.66 22.86 13.54
N ALA A 419 -14.82 23.80 13.98
CA ALA A 419 -15.18 25.20 14.11
C ALA A 419 -15.05 25.90 12.74
N TRP A 420 -16.12 25.91 11.96
CA TRP A 420 -16.10 26.40 10.57
C TRP A 420 -16.71 27.80 10.39
N THR A 421 -17.36 28.33 11.42
CA THR A 421 -17.86 29.71 11.44
C THR A 421 -16.75 30.71 11.81
N PRO A 422 -16.81 31.98 11.34
CA PRO A 422 -15.79 32.98 11.66
C PRO A 422 -15.56 33.21 13.17
N SER A 423 -16.59 33.00 13.99
CA SER A 423 -16.51 33.18 15.44
C SER A 423 -15.84 32.01 16.16
N GLY A 424 -15.73 30.84 15.52
CA GLY A 424 -15.22 29.60 16.10
C GLY A 424 -16.02 29.05 17.29
N ARG A 425 -17.16 29.66 17.63
CA ARG A 425 -17.97 29.31 18.82
C ARG A 425 -18.88 28.11 18.61
N THR A 426 -19.18 27.79 17.36
CA THR A 426 -20.05 26.67 16.98
C THR A 426 -19.20 25.64 16.25
N THR A 427 -19.25 24.40 16.72
CA THR A 427 -18.62 23.26 16.06
C THR A 427 -19.68 22.32 15.51
N GLU A 428 -19.35 21.60 14.44
CA GLU A 428 -20.22 20.61 13.80
C GLU A 428 -19.42 19.35 13.48
N VAL A 429 -20.07 18.19 13.53
CA VAL A 429 -19.49 16.91 13.13
C VAL A 429 -20.09 16.48 11.80
N PHE A 430 -19.24 15.98 10.91
CA PHE A 430 -19.63 15.53 9.58
C PHE A 430 -19.28 14.07 9.37
N ASP A 431 -20.24 13.31 8.86
CA ASP A 431 -20.06 11.95 8.34
C ASP A 431 -19.96 11.98 6.83
N LEU A 432 -18.95 11.29 6.31
CA LEU A 432 -18.60 11.23 4.89
C LEU A 432 -18.66 9.76 4.46
N VAL A 433 -19.42 9.46 3.41
CA VAL A 433 -19.52 8.12 2.80
C VAL A 433 -19.18 8.22 1.32
N ARG A 434 -18.24 7.40 0.85
CA ARG A 434 -17.88 7.28 -0.56
C ARG A 434 -19.06 6.72 -1.35
N VAL A 435 -19.42 7.40 -2.43
CA VAL A 435 -20.45 6.97 -3.36
C VAL A 435 -20.01 7.25 -4.79
N GLU A 436 -20.67 6.62 -5.76
CA GLU A 436 -20.55 6.98 -7.17
C GLU A 436 -21.92 7.44 -7.68
N LEU A 437 -21.94 8.56 -8.42
CA LEU A 437 -23.12 9.01 -9.13
C LEU A 437 -23.04 8.54 -10.58
N GLU A 438 -24.06 7.84 -11.06
CA GLU A 438 -24.18 7.37 -12.43
C GLU A 438 -25.28 8.11 -13.16
N PHE A 439 -24.95 8.71 -14.31
CA PHE A 439 -25.85 9.52 -15.13
C PHE A 439 -25.96 8.97 -16.56
N GLY A 440 -27.19 8.84 -17.06
CA GLY A 440 -27.56 8.66 -18.47
C GLY A 440 -26.89 7.50 -19.23
N PRO A 441 -27.26 7.27 -20.50
CA PRO A 441 -26.50 6.42 -21.42
C PRO A 441 -25.58 7.27 -22.33
N PRO A 442 -24.28 6.95 -22.47
CA PRO A 442 -23.57 5.86 -21.77
C PRO A 442 -23.34 6.21 -20.29
N PRO A 443 -23.40 5.20 -19.40
CA PRO A 443 -23.31 5.42 -17.96
C PRO A 443 -21.93 5.96 -17.61
N THR A 444 -21.91 7.20 -17.15
CA THR A 444 -20.71 7.83 -16.61
C THR A 444 -20.80 7.82 -15.10
N ARG A 445 -19.88 7.12 -14.45
CA ARG A 445 -19.76 7.11 -12.99
C ARG A 445 -18.81 8.19 -12.52
N VAL A 446 -19.27 9.02 -11.60
CA VAL A 446 -18.50 10.10 -10.99
C VAL A 446 -18.33 9.84 -9.50
N PRO A 447 -17.09 9.85 -8.98
CA PRO A 447 -16.85 9.80 -7.54
C PRO A 447 -17.51 10.97 -6.82
N ALA A 448 -18.18 10.66 -5.71
CA ALA A 448 -18.85 11.63 -4.88
C ALA A 448 -18.87 11.15 -3.42
N TRP A 449 -19.36 12.00 -2.52
CA TRP A 449 -19.46 11.66 -1.11
C TRP A 449 -20.80 12.12 -0.54
N LEU A 450 -21.51 11.23 0.15
CA LEU A 450 -22.59 11.68 1.04
C LEU A 450 -21.97 12.58 2.09
N TYR A 451 -22.53 13.77 2.25
CA TYR A 451 -22.11 14.78 3.20
C TYR A 451 -23.22 14.94 4.25
N VAL A 452 -22.99 14.37 5.44
CA VAL A 452 -24.00 14.33 6.50
C VAL A 452 -23.57 15.19 7.68
N ALA A 453 -24.15 16.37 7.81
CA ALA A 453 -23.97 17.22 8.97
C ALA A 453 -24.91 16.80 10.12
N HIS A 454 -24.36 16.63 11.33
CA HIS A 454 -25.09 16.08 12.47
C HIS A 454 -26.21 16.99 12.98
N ALA A 455 -26.08 18.32 12.85
CA ALA A 455 -27.13 19.28 13.17
C ALA A 455 -27.97 19.73 11.96
N SER A 456 -27.86 19.07 10.80
CA SER A 456 -28.67 19.43 9.62
C SER A 456 -30.17 19.10 9.83
N PRO A 457 -31.09 19.99 9.41
CA PRO A 457 -32.51 19.68 9.35
C PRO A 457 -32.82 18.44 8.50
N HIS A 458 -32.00 18.18 7.47
CA HIS A 458 -32.16 17.03 6.57
C HIS A 458 -31.84 15.69 7.24
N ARG A 459 -31.20 15.69 8.41
CA ARG A 459 -31.02 14.47 9.22
C ARG A 459 -32.36 13.87 9.68
N GLY A 460 -33.43 14.67 9.73
CA GLY A 460 -34.80 14.22 9.99
C GLY A 460 -35.55 13.74 8.74
N THR A 461 -34.98 13.88 7.54
CA THR A 461 -35.58 13.47 6.26
C THR A 461 -34.74 12.36 5.63
N PRO A 462 -34.96 11.08 5.98
CA PRO A 462 -34.02 10.00 5.63
C PRO A 462 -33.97 9.68 4.13
N THR A 463 -34.82 10.30 3.31
CA THR A 463 -34.82 10.19 1.85
C THR A 463 -34.06 11.32 1.16
N VAL A 464 -33.74 12.42 1.83
CA VAL A 464 -33.06 13.57 1.20
C VAL A 464 -31.66 13.71 1.76
N HIS A 465 -30.66 13.56 0.89
CA HIS A 465 -29.25 13.58 1.26
C HIS A 465 -28.47 14.60 0.44
N GLU A 466 -27.48 15.22 1.09
CA GLU A 466 -26.53 16.12 0.45
C GLU A 466 -25.31 15.34 -0.03
N VAL A 467 -24.87 15.64 -1.25
CA VAL A 467 -23.71 15.00 -1.88
C VAL A 467 -22.72 16.07 -2.33
N ILE A 468 -21.44 15.85 -2.04
CA ILE A 468 -20.34 16.67 -2.55
C ILE A 468 -19.58 15.90 -3.62
N THR A 469 -19.15 16.60 -4.67
CA THR A 469 -18.36 16.05 -5.77
C THR A 469 -17.63 17.18 -6.50
N GLN A 470 -16.82 16.86 -7.50
CA GLN A 470 -16.22 17.85 -8.39
C GLN A 470 -17.29 18.63 -9.17
N GLN A 471 -16.93 19.73 -9.81
CA GLN A 471 -17.88 20.51 -10.59
C GLN A 471 -18.47 19.65 -11.72
N LEU A 472 -19.80 19.46 -11.69
CA LEU A 472 -20.57 18.80 -12.74
C LEU A 472 -21.47 19.80 -13.48
N ASN A 473 -21.72 19.53 -14.76
CA ASN A 473 -22.76 20.22 -15.53
C ASN A 473 -24.04 19.39 -15.46
N LEU A 474 -25.03 19.86 -14.69
CA LEU A 474 -26.29 19.15 -14.41
C LEU A 474 -27.51 19.80 -15.08
N SER A 475 -27.29 20.71 -16.04
CA SER A 475 -28.34 21.54 -16.65
C SER A 475 -29.50 20.75 -17.30
N GLU A 476 -29.25 19.52 -17.75
CA GLU A 476 -30.25 18.64 -18.37
C GLU A 476 -30.46 17.32 -17.59
N VAL A 477 -30.02 17.26 -16.33
CA VAL A 477 -30.05 16.05 -15.52
C VAL A 477 -31.09 16.20 -14.40
N SER A 478 -32.14 15.38 -14.43
CA SER A 478 -33.17 15.34 -13.36
C SER A 478 -33.04 14.15 -12.42
N GLU A 479 -32.31 13.10 -12.82
CA GLU A 479 -32.17 11.86 -12.07
C GLU A 479 -30.78 11.24 -12.23
N CYS A 480 -30.37 10.44 -11.26
CA CYS A 480 -29.15 9.64 -11.29
C CYS A 480 -29.35 8.32 -10.52
N GLN A 481 -28.39 7.40 -10.67
CA GLN A 481 -28.23 6.31 -9.70
C GLN A 481 -27.09 6.66 -8.75
N ILE A 482 -27.29 6.39 -7.46
CA ILE A 482 -26.23 6.45 -6.45
C ILE A 482 -25.80 5.02 -6.12
N HIS A 483 -24.50 4.77 -6.21
CA HIS A 483 -23.87 3.50 -5.86
C HIS A 483 -23.07 3.68 -4.59
N LEU A 484 -23.30 2.85 -3.58
CA LEU A 484 -22.65 2.97 -2.28
C LEU A 484 -22.52 1.64 -1.56
N ARG A 485 -21.52 1.53 -0.70
CA ARG A 485 -21.25 0.32 0.08
C ARG A 485 -22.43 -0.01 1.01
N ALA A 486 -23.00 -1.21 0.88
CA ALA A 486 -24.14 -1.64 1.68
C ALA A 486 -23.87 -1.62 3.19
N SER A 487 -22.66 -1.96 3.63
CA SER A 487 -22.29 -1.93 5.04
C SER A 487 -22.16 -0.53 5.62
N ALA A 488 -22.06 0.52 4.79
CA ALA A 488 -22.01 1.91 5.26
C ALA A 488 -23.38 2.42 5.72
N VAL A 489 -24.47 1.77 5.30
CA VAL A 489 -25.83 2.30 5.41
C VAL A 489 -26.85 1.23 5.80
N THR A 490 -28.05 1.67 6.16
CA THR A 490 -29.23 0.83 6.27
C THR A 490 -30.35 1.42 5.42
N LEU A 491 -30.97 0.58 4.58
CA LEU A 491 -32.10 0.96 3.74
C LEU A 491 -33.40 0.45 4.34
N THR A 492 -34.41 1.31 4.43
CA THR A 492 -35.76 0.88 4.86
C THR A 492 -36.64 0.72 3.64
N LEU A 493 -36.90 -0.52 3.21
CA LEU A 493 -37.85 -0.78 2.12
C LEU A 493 -39.27 -0.51 2.63
N THR A 494 -39.97 0.43 1.99
CA THR A 494 -41.41 0.60 2.20
C THR A 494 -42.12 -0.60 1.58
N HIS A 495 -42.50 -1.58 2.40
CA HIS A 495 -43.39 -2.66 1.98
C HIS A 495 -44.68 -2.06 1.40
N GLN A 496 -44.91 -2.24 0.09
CA GLN A 496 -46.25 -2.17 -0.46
C GLN A 496 -47.10 -3.22 0.27
N GLN A 497 -48.23 -2.75 0.78
CA GLN A 497 -49.17 -3.50 1.60
C GLN A 497 -49.60 -4.81 0.93
N THR A 498 -49.49 -5.88 1.71
CA THR A 498 -50.15 -7.16 1.51
C THR A 498 -51.67 -7.00 1.40
N VAL A 499 -52.22 -7.72 0.42
CA VAL A 499 -53.63 -7.93 0.07
C VAL A 499 -54.54 -8.16 1.30
N PRO A 500 -55.74 -7.56 1.38
CA PRO A 500 -56.77 -8.04 2.29
C PRO A 500 -57.45 -9.29 1.70
N ILE A 501 -57.37 -10.37 2.47
CA ILE A 501 -58.12 -11.61 2.36
C ILE A 501 -59.62 -11.28 2.27
N SER A 502 -60.24 -11.58 1.13
CA SER A 502 -61.70 -11.58 1.01
C SER A 502 -62.24 -12.84 1.69
N ARG A 503 -62.79 -12.69 2.90
CA ARG A 503 -63.65 -13.69 3.54
C ARG A 503 -65.07 -13.53 2.97
N SER A 504 -65.43 -14.38 2.02
CA SER A 504 -66.83 -14.60 1.65
C SER A 504 -67.40 -15.77 2.48
N LEU A 505 -68.25 -15.45 3.45
CA LEU A 505 -69.29 -16.33 3.98
C LEU A 505 -70.61 -15.59 3.74
N SER A 506 -71.52 -16.07 2.90
CA SER A 506 -72.72 -16.87 3.26
C SER A 506 -73.72 -16.73 2.08
N PRO A 507 -74.90 -17.40 2.04
CA PRO A 507 -75.30 -18.76 2.40
C PRO A 507 -76.04 -19.49 1.25
N ILE A 508 -76.30 -20.78 1.47
CA ILE A 508 -77.45 -21.61 1.04
C ILE A 508 -78.41 -20.98 0.00
N GLN A 509 -78.43 -21.54 -1.21
CA GLN A 509 -79.59 -22.21 -1.84
C GLN A 509 -79.15 -22.95 -3.11
#